data_AF-A0A3Q9I5Y9-F1
#
_entry.id   AF-A0A3Q9I5Y9-F1
#
_cell.length_a   1.000
_cell.length_b   1.000
_cell.length_c   1.000
_cell.angle_alpha   90.00
_cell.angle_beta   90.00
_cell.angle_gamma   90.00
#
_symmetry.space_group_name_H-M   'P 1'
#
loop_
_entity.id
_entity.type
_entity.pdbx_description
1 polymer ?
#
loop_
_entity_poly.entity_id
_entity_poly.type
_entity_poly.pdbx_seq_one_letter_code
_entity_poly.pdbx_strand_id
1 'polypeptide(L)'
;MNMRVADFFCGAGGFSEGFRQAGFVTVFAVDKWMPAVNTHHGNHPHSNTILDDVERISLLPDKEFHELVPDTEIIIGSPPCVAFSNSNKSGKGDKSLGIKLLESYLRIVARKKFRTNSRLNYWVLENVPNIEKYIKPLYTAQDLGLEGDFTLQVLYENSGVYNSKYFGVAQNRKRFLCGQFPDPQPTIMTDEDILPLKAILDSLGDPGEEMDSLITDPNNNFRMISRDVTDHHYIKELARHEWKKAKQLKEDKGYMGRMAFPEDKNKPGRTVMANSSVSSRESVIYAYKKDRYRTPTVRELASVMSFPIDYRFYGESRGIKSKLVGNAVPPKMAYAFAKSMAESLGREVPILYRPIQHSSNFNFINLNNAVFSINKEKPKRDSARFKYHIPYLIINAYRVELTNYKSDFKNKDYQWSVEIHKSQGPRAKVFEPIVHSKVFDEETNKEIELYINSIQSQLVSFNKFQKQYCLTTEERQGSLGPNELLESVKELIEEIIQVNFNESIEIDENPQKLPTAIAIGYFVLKRIIEMMRRLKDE
;
A
#
# COMPACT_ATOMS: atom_id res chain seq x y z
N MET A 1 -40.22 -0.77 -7.91
CA MET A 1 -39.52 -0.13 -6.78
C MET A 1 -38.05 -0.50 -6.86
N ASN A 2 -37.16 0.46 -6.65
CA ASN A 2 -35.72 0.20 -6.59
C ASN A 2 -35.40 -0.59 -5.31
N MET A 3 -34.47 -1.54 -5.40
CA MET A 3 -34.06 -2.35 -4.25
C MET A 3 -33.19 -1.55 -3.29
N ARG A 4 -33.42 -1.75 -2.00
CA ARG A 4 -32.81 -0.99 -0.92
C ARG A 4 -31.56 -1.70 -0.42
N VAL A 5 -30.51 -0.94 -0.18
CA VAL A 5 -29.22 -1.40 0.34
C VAL A 5 -28.94 -0.71 1.67
N ALA A 6 -28.42 -1.47 2.63
CA ALA A 6 -27.78 -0.95 3.84
C ALA A 6 -26.26 -1.21 3.77
N ASP A 7 -25.44 -0.18 3.96
CA ASP A 7 -23.98 -0.24 3.85
C ASP A 7 -23.29 0.00 5.20
N PHE A 8 -22.68 -1.04 5.78
CA PHE A 8 -22.00 -0.97 7.06
C PHE A 8 -20.49 -0.87 6.88
N PHE A 9 -19.86 0.05 7.62
CA PHE A 9 -18.46 0.46 7.36
C PHE A 9 -18.32 1.06 5.96
N CYS A 10 -19.24 1.95 5.60
CA CYS A 10 -19.44 2.40 4.22
C CYS A 10 -18.24 3.17 3.65
N GLY A 11 -17.36 3.69 4.50
CA GLY A 11 -16.16 4.39 4.08
C GLY A 11 -16.48 5.54 3.11
N ALA A 12 -15.69 5.66 2.05
CA ALA A 12 -15.93 6.66 1.01
C ALA A 12 -17.08 6.31 0.05
N GLY A 13 -17.85 5.24 0.29
CA GLY A 13 -18.98 4.84 -0.55
C GLY A 13 -18.64 4.08 -1.83
N GLY A 14 -17.44 3.52 -1.95
CA GLY A 14 -17.07 2.74 -3.15
C GLY A 14 -17.93 1.49 -3.37
N PHE A 15 -18.35 0.83 -2.28
CA PHE A 15 -19.24 -0.33 -2.35
C PHE A 15 -20.65 0.13 -2.79
N SER A 16 -21.21 1.12 -2.10
CA SER A 16 -22.49 1.77 -2.46
C SER A 16 -22.54 2.32 -3.89
N GLU A 17 -21.45 2.87 -4.41
CA GLU A 17 -21.40 3.41 -5.78
C GLU A 17 -21.58 2.31 -6.83
N GLY A 18 -20.97 1.14 -6.65
CA GLY A 18 -21.20 0.00 -7.55
C GLY A 18 -22.67 -0.46 -7.55
N PHE A 19 -23.30 -0.48 -6.36
CA PHE A 19 -24.73 -0.79 -6.23
C PHE A 19 -25.62 0.28 -6.86
N ARG A 20 -25.28 1.57 -6.72
CA ARG A 20 -26.00 2.67 -7.37
C ARG A 20 -25.95 2.54 -8.90
N GLN A 21 -24.81 2.18 -9.47
CA GLN A 21 -24.65 1.96 -10.90
C GLN A 21 -25.50 0.78 -11.40
N ALA A 22 -25.69 -0.25 -10.57
CA ALA A 22 -26.59 -1.38 -10.87
C ALA A 22 -28.08 -1.08 -10.61
N GLY A 23 -28.45 0.16 -10.24
CA GLY A 23 -29.84 0.59 -10.06
C GLY A 23 -30.41 0.40 -8.66
N PHE A 24 -29.60 -0.03 -7.68
CA PHE A 24 -29.99 -0.09 -6.29
C PHE A 24 -29.95 1.29 -5.63
N VAL A 25 -30.62 1.42 -4.48
CA VAL A 25 -30.65 2.64 -3.68
C VAL A 25 -30.12 2.35 -2.27
N THR A 26 -28.98 2.93 -1.92
CA THR A 26 -28.47 2.90 -0.54
C THR A 26 -29.34 3.79 0.34
N VAL A 27 -30.13 3.20 1.22
CA VAL A 27 -31.07 3.92 2.10
C VAL A 27 -30.51 4.17 3.50
N PHE A 28 -29.51 3.38 3.88
CA PHE A 28 -28.85 3.49 5.18
C PHE A 28 -27.37 3.19 5.01
N ALA A 29 -26.53 4.00 5.64
CA ALA A 29 -25.10 3.77 5.65
C ALA A 29 -24.51 4.23 6.98
N VAL A 30 -23.45 3.57 7.44
CA VAL A 30 -22.79 3.92 8.70
C VAL A 30 -21.29 3.77 8.60
N ASP A 31 -20.58 4.78 9.13
CA ASP A 31 -19.15 4.74 9.36
C ASP A 31 -18.83 5.55 10.63
N LYS A 32 -17.73 5.20 11.31
CA LYS A 32 -17.27 5.91 12.52
C LYS A 32 -16.30 7.05 12.22
N TRP A 33 -15.98 7.30 10.95
CA TRP A 33 -15.04 8.31 10.51
C TRP A 33 -15.76 9.43 9.76
N MET A 34 -15.79 10.63 10.34
CA MET A 34 -16.53 11.78 9.78
C MET A 34 -16.21 12.10 8.31
N PRO A 35 -14.95 12.14 7.84
CA PRO A 35 -14.65 12.31 6.41
C PRO A 35 -15.27 11.23 5.51
N ALA A 36 -15.41 9.99 5.99
CA ALA A 36 -16.10 8.92 5.26
C ALA A 36 -17.60 9.20 5.18
N VAL A 37 -18.24 9.51 6.31
CA VAL A 37 -19.67 9.89 6.38
C VAL A 37 -19.99 11.05 5.45
N ASN A 38 -19.21 12.14 5.52
CA ASN A 38 -19.38 13.31 4.64
C ASN A 38 -19.19 12.95 3.17
N THR A 39 -18.21 12.09 2.86
CA THR A 39 -17.95 11.65 1.48
C THR A 39 -19.08 10.78 0.96
N HIS A 40 -19.54 9.80 1.74
CA HIS A 40 -20.64 8.94 1.37
C HIS A 40 -21.91 9.77 1.14
N HIS A 41 -22.32 10.59 2.12
CA HIS A 41 -23.53 11.41 2.00
C HIS A 41 -23.42 12.42 0.84
N GLY A 42 -22.24 13.02 0.65
CA GLY A 42 -21.98 13.98 -0.42
C GLY A 42 -22.13 13.43 -1.84
N ASN A 43 -22.08 12.10 -2.02
CA ASN A 43 -22.30 11.41 -3.30
C ASN A 43 -23.58 10.56 -3.32
N HIS A 44 -24.17 10.28 -2.16
CA HIS A 44 -25.40 9.51 -1.98
C HIS A 44 -26.41 10.30 -1.13
N PRO A 45 -26.92 11.45 -1.61
CA PRO A 45 -27.71 12.38 -0.79
C PRO A 45 -29.05 11.82 -0.30
N HIS A 46 -29.56 10.76 -0.94
CA HIS A 46 -30.79 10.08 -0.52
C HIS A 46 -30.55 9.02 0.58
N SER A 47 -29.30 8.76 0.93
CA SER A 47 -28.95 7.79 1.96
C SER A 47 -28.98 8.43 3.34
N ASN A 48 -29.64 7.80 4.30
CA ASN A 48 -29.46 8.12 5.71
C ASN A 48 -28.07 7.62 6.16
N THR A 49 -27.05 8.46 5.96
CA THR A 49 -25.66 8.16 6.34
C THR A 49 -25.38 8.73 7.72
N ILE A 50 -25.05 7.88 8.69
CA ILE A 50 -24.85 8.30 10.08
C ILE A 50 -23.40 8.09 10.53
N LEU A 51 -22.93 9.00 11.41
CA LEU A 51 -21.68 8.84 12.14
C LEU A 51 -21.94 8.01 13.40
N ASP A 52 -21.53 6.74 13.38
CA ASP A 52 -21.74 5.84 14.50
C ASP A 52 -20.77 4.65 14.45
N ASP A 53 -20.68 3.89 15.54
CA ASP A 53 -19.95 2.63 15.58
C ASP A 53 -20.88 1.46 15.29
N VAL A 54 -20.55 0.68 14.25
CA VAL A 54 -21.27 -0.55 13.90
C VAL A 54 -21.29 -1.54 15.06
N GLU A 55 -20.23 -1.58 15.87
CA GLU A 55 -20.18 -2.41 17.08
C GLU A 55 -21.33 -2.02 18.03
N ARG A 56 -21.49 -0.73 18.31
CA ARG A 56 -22.54 -0.19 19.17
C ARG A 56 -23.93 -0.51 18.61
N ILE A 57 -24.14 -0.22 17.32
CA ILE A 57 -25.42 -0.50 16.64
C ILE A 57 -25.78 -1.97 16.74
N SER A 58 -24.81 -2.86 16.52
CA SER A 58 -25.04 -4.31 16.54
C SER A 58 -25.51 -4.83 17.90
N LEU A 59 -25.23 -4.10 18.99
CA LEU A 59 -25.55 -4.45 20.38
C LEU A 59 -26.78 -3.71 20.93
N LEU A 60 -27.43 -2.86 20.14
CA LEU A 60 -28.65 -2.17 20.56
C LEU A 60 -29.76 -3.16 20.95
N PRO A 61 -30.66 -2.80 21.88
CA PRO A 61 -31.91 -3.55 22.08
C PRO A 61 -32.69 -3.72 20.77
N ASP A 62 -33.42 -4.82 20.61
CA ASP A 62 -34.11 -5.16 19.35
C ASP A 62 -35.00 -4.05 18.80
N LYS A 63 -35.80 -3.42 19.66
CA LYS A 63 -36.66 -2.31 19.26
C LYS A 63 -35.85 -1.16 18.66
N GLU A 64 -34.82 -0.68 19.37
CA GLU A 64 -33.96 0.42 18.93
C GLU A 64 -33.18 0.06 17.66
N PHE A 65 -32.66 -1.17 17.56
CA PHE A 65 -31.96 -1.64 16.37
C PHE A 65 -32.85 -1.62 15.13
N HIS A 66 -34.09 -2.12 15.24
CA HIS A 66 -35.02 -2.19 14.11
C HIS A 66 -35.65 -0.85 13.75
N GLU A 67 -35.68 0.12 14.66
CA GLU A 67 -36.03 1.52 14.40
C GLU A 67 -34.89 2.26 13.67
N LEU A 68 -33.64 2.04 14.10
CA LEU A 68 -32.47 2.70 13.53
C LEU A 68 -32.08 2.14 12.16
N VAL A 69 -31.93 0.81 12.08
CA VAL A 69 -31.51 0.13 10.85
C VAL A 69 -32.78 -0.25 10.09
N PRO A 70 -33.02 0.27 8.87
CA PRO A 70 -34.20 -0.12 8.10
C PRO A 70 -34.12 -1.58 7.65
N ASP A 71 -35.27 -2.14 7.28
CA ASP A 71 -35.31 -3.42 6.56
C ASP A 71 -35.02 -3.21 5.08
N THR A 72 -34.10 -4.00 4.52
CA THR A 72 -33.55 -3.81 3.17
C THR A 72 -33.39 -5.15 2.45
N GLU A 73 -33.46 -5.13 1.13
CA GLU A 73 -33.26 -6.33 0.32
C GLU A 73 -31.79 -6.78 0.30
N ILE A 74 -30.86 -5.85 0.49
CA ILE A 74 -29.42 -6.11 0.47
C ILE A 74 -28.74 -5.50 1.68
N ILE A 75 -27.75 -6.21 2.22
CA ILE A 75 -26.79 -5.68 3.21
C ILE A 75 -25.37 -5.86 2.68
N ILE A 76 -24.58 -4.80 2.66
CA ILE A 76 -23.16 -4.87 2.32
C ILE A 76 -22.33 -4.32 3.47
N GLY A 77 -21.07 -4.76 3.56
CA GLY A 77 -20.14 -4.12 4.47
C GLY A 77 -18.70 -4.57 4.30
N SER A 78 -17.79 -3.67 4.70
CA SER A 78 -16.33 -3.86 4.63
C SER A 78 -15.67 -3.60 5.98
N PRO A 79 -15.81 -4.50 6.98
CA PRO A 79 -15.25 -4.30 8.31
C PRO A 79 -13.72 -4.08 8.26
N PRO A 80 -13.18 -3.09 8.99
CA PRO A 80 -11.78 -2.73 8.88
C PRO A 80 -10.86 -3.84 9.40
N CYS A 81 -9.77 -4.05 8.66
CA CYS A 81 -8.91 -5.22 8.78
C CYS A 81 -7.50 -4.89 9.31
N VAL A 82 -7.37 -3.86 10.14
CA VAL A 82 -6.07 -3.31 10.58
C VAL A 82 -5.16 -4.38 11.20
N ALA A 83 -5.71 -5.46 11.75
CA ALA A 83 -4.95 -6.55 12.34
C ALA A 83 -4.57 -7.70 11.38
N PHE A 84 -5.26 -7.87 10.24
CA PHE A 84 -5.00 -8.98 9.31
C PHE A 84 -4.33 -8.55 7.99
N SER A 85 -4.11 -7.25 7.80
CA SER A 85 -3.31 -6.74 6.67
C SER A 85 -1.81 -7.03 6.83
N ASN A 86 -1.20 -7.60 5.78
CA ASN A 86 0.26 -7.77 5.68
C ASN A 86 1.03 -6.43 5.67
N SER A 87 0.35 -5.28 5.50
CA SER A 87 0.99 -3.95 5.53
C SER A 87 1.40 -3.51 6.93
N ASN A 88 0.82 -4.09 7.99
CA ASN A 88 1.17 -3.80 9.38
C ASN A 88 2.21 -4.81 9.89
N LYS A 89 3.43 -4.71 9.36
CA LYS A 89 4.57 -5.60 9.66
C LYS A 89 5.05 -5.62 11.12
N SER A 90 4.44 -4.86 12.03
CA SER A 90 4.81 -4.88 13.44
C SER A 90 4.11 -5.95 14.26
N GLY A 91 3.13 -6.70 13.72
CA GLY A 91 2.46 -7.78 14.46
C GLY A 91 1.73 -7.35 15.74
N LYS A 92 1.64 -6.04 15.99
CA LYS A 92 0.98 -5.40 17.15
C LYS A 92 -0.46 -4.97 16.86
N GLY A 93 -0.99 -5.25 15.66
CA GLY A 93 -2.40 -5.01 15.37
C GLY A 93 -3.23 -5.96 16.23
N ASP A 94 -4.15 -5.41 17.02
CA ASP A 94 -5.01 -6.21 17.87
C ASP A 94 -5.97 -7.04 17.01
N LYS A 95 -5.62 -8.32 16.83
CA LYS A 95 -6.44 -9.28 16.08
C LYS A 95 -7.83 -9.41 16.68
N SER A 96 -7.98 -9.23 18.00
CA SER A 96 -9.29 -9.34 18.66
C SER A 96 -10.24 -8.24 18.18
N LEU A 97 -9.75 -7.01 17.97
CA LEU A 97 -10.56 -5.92 17.42
C LEU A 97 -11.05 -6.21 16.00
N GLY A 98 -10.21 -6.80 15.15
CA GLY A 98 -10.62 -7.20 13.80
C GLY A 98 -11.71 -8.26 13.79
N ILE A 99 -11.59 -9.29 14.65
CA ILE A 99 -12.62 -10.32 14.83
C ILE A 99 -13.91 -9.71 15.36
N LYS A 100 -13.82 -8.81 16.36
CA LYS A 100 -14.96 -8.16 16.98
C LYS A 100 -15.81 -7.36 15.98
N LEU A 101 -15.16 -6.61 15.08
CA LEU A 101 -15.87 -5.83 14.06
C LEU A 101 -16.47 -6.72 12.96
N LEU A 102 -15.80 -7.82 12.61
CA LEU A 102 -16.36 -8.88 11.75
C LEU A 102 -17.62 -9.47 12.39
N GLU A 103 -17.58 -9.89 13.65
CA GLU A 103 -18.73 -10.45 14.37
C GLU A 103 -19.85 -9.41 14.54
N SER A 104 -19.51 -8.14 14.73
CA SER A 104 -20.51 -7.05 14.79
C SER A 104 -21.29 -6.91 13.49
N TYR A 105 -20.62 -7.04 12.33
CA TYR A 105 -21.30 -7.09 11.04
C TYR A 105 -22.22 -8.31 10.91
N LEU A 106 -21.69 -9.50 11.23
CA LEU A 106 -22.45 -10.74 11.15
C LEU A 106 -23.67 -10.75 12.07
N ARG A 107 -23.56 -10.11 13.25
CA ARG A 107 -24.67 -9.90 14.17
C ARG A 107 -25.79 -9.08 13.53
N ILE A 108 -25.47 -8.00 12.84
CA ILE A 108 -26.45 -7.17 12.12
C ILE A 108 -27.14 -7.99 11.03
N VAL A 109 -26.36 -8.72 10.23
CA VAL A 109 -26.89 -9.60 9.18
C VAL A 109 -27.84 -10.64 9.79
N ALA A 110 -27.43 -11.33 10.87
CA ALA A 110 -28.25 -12.33 11.55
C ALA A 110 -29.58 -11.74 12.06
N ARG A 111 -29.52 -10.59 12.75
CA ARG A 111 -30.71 -9.89 13.27
C ARG A 111 -31.68 -9.47 12.18
N LYS A 112 -31.20 -9.15 10.97
CA LYS A 112 -32.07 -8.87 9.83
C LYS A 112 -32.56 -10.13 9.14
N LYS A 113 -31.71 -11.13 8.94
CA LYS A 113 -32.03 -12.38 8.24
C LYS A 113 -33.07 -13.22 8.98
N PHE A 114 -32.95 -13.35 10.30
CA PHE A 114 -33.82 -14.22 11.10
C PHE A 114 -35.03 -13.49 11.72
N ARG A 115 -35.23 -12.21 11.38
CA ARG A 115 -36.43 -11.48 11.78
C ARG A 115 -37.66 -12.00 11.02
N THR A 116 -38.81 -12.03 11.68
CA THR A 116 -40.11 -12.24 11.03
C THR A 116 -40.33 -11.23 9.90
N ASN A 117 -40.74 -11.71 8.72
CA ASN A 117 -40.98 -10.91 7.51
C ASN A 117 -39.75 -10.14 7.01
N SER A 118 -38.53 -10.66 7.22
CA SER A 118 -37.31 -10.10 6.63
C SER A 118 -37.43 -9.96 5.11
N ARG A 119 -36.98 -8.83 4.59
CA ARG A 119 -36.85 -8.60 3.14
C ARG A 119 -35.47 -8.96 2.58
N LEU A 120 -34.54 -9.39 3.42
CA LEU A 120 -33.15 -9.61 3.05
C LEU A 120 -33.02 -10.79 2.07
N ASN A 121 -32.60 -10.48 0.84
CA ASN A 121 -32.33 -11.48 -0.19
C ASN A 121 -30.85 -11.88 -0.20
N TYR A 122 -29.96 -10.89 -0.14
CA TYR A 122 -28.52 -11.10 -0.26
C TYR A 122 -27.74 -10.24 0.74
N TRP A 123 -26.55 -10.71 1.08
CA TRP A 123 -25.60 -9.93 1.86
C TRP A 123 -24.16 -10.26 1.50
N VAL A 124 -23.27 -9.27 1.60
CA VAL A 124 -21.85 -9.43 1.23
C VAL A 124 -20.95 -8.82 2.28
N LEU A 125 -19.95 -9.58 2.72
CA LEU A 125 -18.82 -9.08 3.47
C LEU A 125 -17.61 -8.97 2.54
N GLU A 126 -17.00 -7.79 2.48
CA GLU A 126 -15.71 -7.58 1.82
C GLU A 126 -14.57 -7.50 2.85
N ASN A 127 -13.42 -8.08 2.49
CA ASN A 127 -12.21 -7.91 3.27
C ASN A 127 -10.92 -8.21 2.49
N VAL A 128 -9.75 -8.02 3.13
CA VAL A 128 -8.46 -8.46 2.58
C VAL A 128 -8.33 -9.99 2.58
N PRO A 129 -7.56 -10.60 1.65
CA PRO A 129 -7.48 -12.06 1.51
C PRO A 129 -7.13 -12.84 2.78
N ASN A 130 -6.31 -12.27 3.66
CA ASN A 130 -5.85 -12.97 4.86
C ASN A 130 -6.97 -13.16 5.92
N ILE A 131 -8.14 -12.54 5.76
CA ILE A 131 -9.28 -12.75 6.67
C ILE A 131 -9.78 -14.20 6.63
N GLU A 132 -9.58 -14.91 5.51
CA GLU A 132 -10.09 -16.27 5.26
C GLU A 132 -9.72 -17.24 6.38
N LYS A 133 -8.54 -17.06 6.99
CA LYS A 133 -8.04 -17.88 8.11
C LYS A 133 -8.79 -17.69 9.42
N TYR A 134 -9.63 -16.66 9.51
CA TYR A 134 -10.29 -16.22 10.74
C TYR A 134 -11.82 -16.24 10.62
N ILE A 135 -12.37 -16.54 9.45
CA ILE A 135 -13.81 -16.66 9.22
C ILE A 135 -14.24 -18.11 9.41
N LYS A 136 -15.27 -18.34 10.22
CA LYS A 136 -15.92 -19.66 10.32
C LYS A 136 -16.94 -19.84 9.18
N PRO A 137 -17.17 -21.06 8.69
CA PRO A 137 -18.22 -21.32 7.70
C PRO A 137 -19.63 -21.04 8.23
N LEU A 138 -19.85 -21.29 9.53
CA LEU A 138 -21.12 -21.15 10.23
C LEU A 138 -20.91 -20.39 11.55
N TYR A 139 -21.89 -19.59 11.95
CA TYR A 139 -21.96 -18.93 13.26
C TYR A 139 -23.33 -19.18 13.90
N THR A 140 -23.34 -19.70 15.11
CA THR A 140 -24.57 -19.88 15.90
C THR A 140 -25.06 -18.54 16.47
N ALA A 141 -26.32 -18.49 16.94
CA ALA A 141 -26.81 -17.35 17.71
C ALA A 141 -25.88 -17.03 18.90
N GLN A 142 -25.41 -18.06 19.62
CA GLN A 142 -24.48 -17.92 20.73
C GLN A 142 -23.11 -17.35 20.31
N ASP A 143 -22.55 -17.80 19.18
CA ASP A 143 -21.29 -17.24 18.65
C ASP A 143 -21.40 -15.72 18.42
N LEU A 144 -22.59 -15.25 18.03
CA LEU A 144 -22.85 -13.83 17.76
C LEU A 144 -23.36 -13.06 18.99
N GLY A 145 -23.54 -13.71 20.14
CA GLY A 145 -24.12 -13.10 21.34
C GLY A 145 -25.58 -12.71 21.16
N LEU A 146 -26.36 -13.52 20.43
CA LEU A 146 -27.78 -13.34 20.17
C LEU A 146 -28.59 -14.48 20.80
N GLU A 147 -29.86 -14.19 21.10
CA GLU A 147 -30.83 -15.19 21.54
C GLU A 147 -31.46 -15.93 20.34
N GLY A 148 -31.98 -17.12 20.58
CA GLY A 148 -32.68 -17.94 19.59
C GLY A 148 -31.88 -19.17 19.12
N ASP A 149 -32.54 -20.00 18.31
CA ASP A 149 -31.97 -21.22 17.73
C ASP A 149 -31.83 -21.05 16.21
N PHE A 150 -30.74 -20.40 15.80
CA PHE A 150 -30.40 -20.24 14.39
C PHE A 150 -28.89 -20.40 14.17
N THR A 151 -28.53 -20.71 12.93
CA THR A 151 -27.16 -20.73 12.46
C THR A 151 -27.04 -19.91 11.18
N LEU A 152 -26.20 -18.87 11.21
CA LEU A 152 -25.85 -18.08 10.04
C LEU A 152 -24.74 -18.80 9.26
N GLN A 153 -25.05 -19.27 8.06
CA GLN A 153 -24.02 -19.63 7.10
C GLN A 153 -23.34 -18.37 6.56
N VAL A 154 -22.01 -18.37 6.54
CA VAL A 154 -21.16 -17.24 6.13
C VAL A 154 -20.35 -17.58 4.88
N LEU A 155 -19.82 -18.81 4.81
CA LEU A 155 -19.14 -19.29 3.62
C LEU A 155 -20.15 -20.06 2.74
N TYR A 156 -20.41 -19.49 1.58
CA TYR A 156 -21.22 -20.06 0.50
C TYR A 156 -20.32 -20.48 -0.67
N GLU A 157 -20.89 -21.15 -1.66
CA GLU A 157 -20.18 -21.61 -2.86
C GLU A 157 -19.36 -20.49 -3.54
N ASN A 158 -19.94 -19.29 -3.66
CA ASN A 158 -19.28 -18.13 -4.27
C ASN A 158 -18.39 -17.33 -3.31
N SER A 159 -18.06 -17.88 -2.13
CA SER A 159 -17.13 -17.21 -1.21
C SER A 159 -15.68 -17.47 -1.64
N GLY A 160 -14.85 -16.43 -1.70
CA GLY A 160 -13.47 -16.61 -2.13
C GLY A 160 -12.70 -15.32 -2.38
N VAL A 161 -11.49 -15.50 -2.92
CA VAL A 161 -10.60 -14.38 -3.27
C VAL A 161 -10.80 -13.97 -4.72
N TYR A 162 -11.28 -12.74 -4.90
CA TYR A 162 -11.50 -12.10 -6.19
C TYR A 162 -10.41 -11.06 -6.46
N ASN A 163 -10.05 -10.88 -7.73
CA ASN A 163 -9.12 -9.83 -8.16
C ASN A 163 -9.85 -8.78 -8.99
N SER A 164 -9.83 -7.53 -8.56
CA SER A 164 -10.52 -6.42 -9.20
C SER A 164 -10.16 -6.23 -10.68
N LYS A 165 -8.95 -6.64 -11.09
CA LYS A 165 -8.50 -6.53 -12.50
C LYS A 165 -9.41 -7.29 -13.47
N TYR A 166 -10.03 -8.39 -13.01
CA TYR A 166 -10.96 -9.19 -13.82
C TYR A 166 -12.38 -8.61 -13.88
N PHE A 167 -12.64 -7.53 -13.14
CA PHE A 167 -13.91 -6.81 -13.09
C PHE A 167 -13.79 -5.40 -13.71
N GLY A 168 -12.84 -5.20 -14.63
CA GLY A 168 -12.69 -3.94 -15.36
C GLY A 168 -12.02 -2.80 -14.58
N VAL A 169 -11.38 -3.09 -13.45
CA VAL A 169 -10.61 -2.12 -12.66
C VAL A 169 -9.16 -2.10 -13.15
N ALA A 170 -8.58 -0.91 -13.38
CA ALA A 170 -7.18 -0.75 -13.80
C ALA A 170 -6.15 -1.02 -12.67
N GLN A 171 -6.40 -2.03 -11.84
CA GLN A 171 -5.65 -2.31 -10.64
C GLN A 171 -5.62 -3.79 -10.28
N ASN A 172 -4.45 -4.28 -9.90
CA ASN A 172 -4.27 -5.58 -9.25
C ASN A 172 -4.54 -5.44 -7.74
N ARG A 173 -5.76 -5.76 -7.32
CA ARG A 173 -6.20 -5.76 -5.90
C ARG A 173 -7.05 -6.99 -5.64
N LYS A 174 -6.52 -7.86 -4.77
CA LYS A 174 -7.22 -9.05 -4.30
C LYS A 174 -8.05 -8.74 -3.06
N ARG A 175 -9.28 -9.28 -3.00
CA ARG A 175 -10.20 -9.19 -1.87
C ARG A 175 -10.89 -10.50 -1.64
N PHE A 176 -11.07 -10.85 -0.37
CA PHE A 176 -11.93 -11.95 0.04
C PHE A 176 -13.35 -11.43 0.16
N LEU A 177 -14.30 -12.11 -0.45
CA LEU A 177 -15.72 -11.83 -0.30
C LEU A 177 -16.45 -13.09 0.14
N CYS A 178 -17.38 -12.95 1.08
CA CYS A 178 -18.25 -14.02 1.54
C CYS A 178 -19.64 -13.49 1.90
N GLY A 179 -20.57 -14.41 2.11
CA GLY A 179 -21.99 -14.11 2.30
C GLY A 179 -22.87 -14.73 1.22
N GLN A 180 -24.15 -14.39 1.26
CA GLN A 180 -25.15 -14.96 0.37
C GLN A 180 -25.30 -14.07 -0.86
N PHE A 181 -24.72 -14.50 -1.99
CA PHE A 181 -24.82 -13.81 -3.28
C PHE A 181 -24.61 -14.78 -4.46
N PRO A 182 -25.18 -14.48 -5.65
CA PRO A 182 -24.95 -15.25 -6.87
C PRO A 182 -23.56 -14.97 -7.47
N ASP A 183 -23.05 -15.87 -8.29
CA ASP A 183 -21.68 -15.81 -8.84
C ASP A 183 -21.49 -14.54 -9.70
N PRO A 184 -20.61 -13.60 -9.29
CA PRO A 184 -20.26 -12.44 -10.09
C PRO A 184 -19.29 -12.87 -11.17
N GLN A 185 -19.82 -13.22 -12.35
CA GLN A 185 -19.00 -13.57 -13.51
C GLN A 185 -17.98 -12.45 -13.81
N PRO A 186 -16.69 -12.77 -14.02
CA PRO A 186 -15.70 -11.81 -14.46
C PRO A 186 -16.12 -11.08 -15.72
N THR A 187 -15.86 -9.77 -15.80
CA THR A 187 -16.09 -8.99 -17.04
C THR A 187 -14.92 -9.11 -18.01
N ILE A 188 -13.75 -9.54 -17.52
CA ILE A 188 -12.52 -9.73 -18.27
C ILE A 188 -12.06 -11.18 -18.08
N MET A 189 -11.96 -11.92 -19.17
CA MET A 189 -11.65 -13.36 -19.15
C MET A 189 -10.16 -13.66 -19.34
N THR A 190 -9.41 -12.74 -19.93
CA THR A 190 -8.00 -12.93 -20.29
C THR A 190 -7.12 -11.83 -19.69
N ASP A 191 -5.82 -12.10 -19.54
CA ASP A 191 -4.90 -11.11 -18.98
C ASP A 191 -4.56 -10.01 -20.01
N GLU A 192 -4.79 -10.27 -21.30
CA GLU A 192 -4.61 -9.35 -22.44
C GLU A 192 -5.63 -8.20 -22.42
N ASP A 193 -6.84 -8.46 -21.95
CA ASP A 193 -7.95 -7.49 -21.90
C ASP A 193 -7.95 -6.64 -20.62
N ILE A 194 -6.95 -6.81 -19.73
CA ILE A 194 -6.86 -6.04 -18.49
C ILE A 194 -6.62 -4.56 -18.80
N LEU A 195 -7.47 -3.71 -18.25
CA LEU A 195 -7.33 -2.25 -18.36
C LEU A 195 -5.97 -1.80 -17.77
N PRO A 196 -5.05 -1.26 -18.58
CA PRO A 196 -3.74 -0.86 -18.09
C PRO A 196 -3.82 0.51 -17.41
N LEU A 197 -2.84 0.81 -16.55
CA LEU A 197 -2.75 2.10 -15.86
C LEU A 197 -2.74 3.29 -16.86
N LYS A 198 -2.07 3.16 -18.00
CA LYS A 198 -2.03 4.20 -19.04
C LYS A 198 -3.41 4.65 -19.50
N ALA A 199 -4.39 3.73 -19.60
CA ALA A 199 -5.74 4.09 -20.06
C ALA A 199 -6.42 5.11 -19.11
N ILE A 200 -6.14 5.01 -17.80
CA ILE A 200 -6.61 5.99 -16.81
C ILE A 200 -5.84 7.30 -16.95
N LEU A 201 -4.51 7.25 -17.00
CA LEU A 201 -3.67 8.43 -17.00
C LEU A 201 -3.83 9.26 -18.28
N ASP A 202 -3.91 8.60 -19.43
CA ASP A 202 -4.06 9.25 -20.74
C ASP A 202 -5.45 9.90 -20.88
N SER A 203 -6.49 9.31 -20.28
CA SER A 203 -7.83 9.89 -20.23
C SER A 203 -7.90 11.16 -19.38
N LEU A 204 -7.26 11.14 -18.20
CA LEU A 204 -7.24 12.29 -17.29
C LEU A 204 -6.37 13.44 -17.81
N GLY A 205 -5.26 13.12 -18.50
CA GLY A 205 -4.29 14.09 -19.00
C GLY A 205 -3.17 14.39 -18.01
N ASP A 206 -2.38 15.44 -18.31
CA ASP A 206 -1.32 15.89 -17.40
C ASP A 206 -1.94 16.65 -16.22
N PRO A 207 -1.74 16.20 -14.96
CA PRO A 207 -2.25 16.92 -13.79
C PRO A 207 -1.59 18.30 -13.57
N GLY A 208 -0.52 18.64 -14.30
CA GLY A 208 0.06 19.97 -14.32
C GLY A 208 -0.65 20.96 -15.25
N GLU A 209 -1.62 20.51 -16.05
CA GLU A 209 -2.35 21.32 -17.01
C GLU A 209 -3.85 21.30 -16.71
N GLU A 210 -4.51 22.45 -16.89
CA GLU A 210 -5.96 22.54 -16.93
C GLU A 210 -6.39 22.66 -18.38
N MET A 211 -7.27 21.75 -18.82
CA MET A 211 -7.74 21.72 -20.20
C MET A 211 -9.25 21.91 -20.26
N ASP A 212 -9.72 22.69 -21.23
CA ASP A 212 -11.15 22.85 -21.55
C ASP A 212 -11.66 21.76 -22.51
N SER A 213 -10.91 20.67 -22.66
CA SER A 213 -11.29 19.53 -23.50
C SER A 213 -12.23 18.57 -22.79
N LEU A 214 -13.16 18.01 -23.54
CA LEU A 214 -14.01 16.90 -23.09
C LEU A 214 -13.18 15.62 -22.96
N ILE A 215 -13.18 15.01 -21.78
CA ILE A 215 -12.53 13.71 -21.53
C ILE A 215 -13.58 12.61 -21.30
N THR A 216 -13.18 11.36 -21.48
CA THR A 216 -14.04 10.19 -21.27
C THR A 216 -13.46 9.30 -20.17
N ASP A 217 -14.23 9.05 -19.11
CA ASP A 217 -13.89 8.10 -18.05
C ASP A 217 -13.79 6.68 -18.63
N PRO A 218 -12.61 6.05 -18.64
CA PRO A 218 -12.45 4.68 -19.14
C PRO A 218 -13.17 3.65 -18.26
N ASN A 219 -13.55 4.01 -17.03
CA ASN A 219 -14.34 3.12 -16.18
C ASN A 219 -15.80 3.09 -16.63
N ASN A 220 -16.46 4.25 -16.70
CA ASN A 220 -17.92 4.31 -16.83
C ASN A 220 -18.41 4.84 -18.18
N ASN A 221 -17.49 5.15 -19.11
CA ASN A 221 -17.76 5.82 -20.39
C ASN A 221 -18.53 7.15 -20.24
N PHE A 222 -18.42 7.77 -19.06
CA PHE A 222 -18.97 9.07 -18.74
C PHE A 222 -18.05 10.18 -19.23
N ARG A 223 -18.61 11.28 -19.72
CA ARG A 223 -17.82 12.41 -20.25
C ARG A 223 -18.05 13.67 -19.44
N MET A 224 -16.98 14.40 -19.16
CA MET A 224 -17.03 15.73 -18.57
C MET A 224 -15.84 16.57 -19.04
N ILE A 225 -15.91 17.88 -18.83
CA ILE A 225 -14.81 18.79 -19.15
C ILE A 225 -13.65 18.54 -18.18
N SER A 226 -12.42 18.46 -18.69
CA SER A 226 -11.23 18.11 -17.88
C SER A 226 -11.04 19.07 -16.70
N ARG A 227 -11.11 20.40 -16.91
CA ARG A 227 -11.00 21.39 -15.81
C ARG A 227 -12.00 21.22 -14.66
N ASP A 228 -13.14 20.57 -14.90
CA ASP A 228 -14.17 20.33 -13.88
C ASP A 228 -13.88 19.06 -13.06
N VAL A 229 -12.89 18.26 -13.47
CA VAL A 229 -12.45 17.08 -12.74
C VAL A 229 -11.79 17.51 -11.44
N THR A 230 -12.35 17.04 -10.33
CA THR A 230 -11.89 17.43 -9.00
C THR A 230 -10.68 16.64 -8.56
N ASP A 231 -9.82 17.29 -7.77
CA ASP A 231 -8.61 16.74 -7.15
C ASP A 231 -7.59 16.13 -8.15
N HIS A 232 -7.47 16.73 -9.34
CA HIS A 232 -6.56 16.30 -10.40
C HIS A 232 -5.47 17.33 -10.73
N HIS A 233 -5.80 18.61 -10.82
CA HIS A 233 -4.90 19.62 -11.40
C HIS A 233 -3.86 20.14 -10.39
N TYR A 234 -2.97 19.26 -9.92
CA TYR A 234 -1.83 19.63 -9.09
C TYR A 234 -0.68 18.61 -9.19
N ILE A 235 0.54 19.07 -8.90
CA ILE A 235 1.73 18.23 -8.82
C ILE A 235 2.26 18.18 -7.38
N LYS A 236 2.46 16.97 -6.86
CA LYS A 236 3.25 16.74 -5.64
C LYS A 236 4.51 15.94 -6.00
N GLU A 237 5.58 16.67 -6.24
CA GLU A 237 6.89 16.13 -6.53
C GLU A 237 7.54 15.48 -5.30
N LEU A 238 8.35 14.45 -5.54
CA LEU A 238 9.14 13.77 -4.53
C LEU A 238 10.53 14.39 -4.43
N ALA A 239 11.01 14.58 -3.18
CA ALA A 239 12.38 15.00 -2.96
C ALA A 239 13.36 13.90 -3.39
N ARG A 240 14.60 14.30 -3.74
CA ARG A 240 15.66 13.36 -4.19
C ARG A 240 15.89 12.20 -3.24
N HIS A 241 15.95 12.47 -1.94
CA HIS A 241 16.17 11.46 -0.90
C HIS A 241 14.97 10.51 -0.76
N GLU A 242 13.73 10.96 -1.05
CA GLU A 242 12.54 10.12 -0.95
C GLU A 242 12.45 9.13 -2.10
N TRP A 243 12.58 9.61 -3.34
CA TRP A 243 12.44 8.74 -4.50
C TRP A 243 13.64 7.82 -4.67
N LYS A 244 14.87 8.24 -4.33
CA LYS A 244 16.05 7.34 -4.33
C LYS A 244 15.86 6.18 -3.36
N LYS A 245 15.40 6.48 -2.14
CA LYS A 245 15.09 5.46 -1.14
C LYS A 245 13.99 4.52 -1.61
N ALA A 246 12.91 5.05 -2.18
CA ALA A 246 11.83 4.23 -2.73
C ALA A 246 12.31 3.34 -3.89
N LYS A 247 13.12 3.89 -4.82
CA LYS A 247 13.73 3.17 -5.94
C LYS A 247 14.56 1.99 -5.46
N GLN A 248 15.49 2.24 -4.52
CA GLN A 248 16.32 1.21 -3.93
C GLN A 248 15.45 0.12 -3.28
N LEU A 249 14.48 0.50 -2.43
CA LEU A 249 13.59 -0.47 -1.77
C LEU A 249 12.72 -1.31 -2.74
N LYS A 250 12.52 -0.84 -3.98
CA LYS A 250 11.73 -1.52 -5.02
C LYS A 250 12.57 -2.41 -5.91
N GLU A 251 13.72 -1.93 -6.36
CA GLU A 251 14.54 -2.60 -7.38
C GLU A 251 15.64 -3.47 -6.78
N ASP A 252 16.20 -3.02 -5.65
CA ASP A 252 17.30 -3.67 -4.96
C ASP A 252 16.75 -4.82 -4.08
N LYS A 253 17.21 -6.05 -4.34
CA LYS A 253 16.49 -7.30 -4.01
C LYS A 253 16.36 -7.54 -2.49
N GLY A 254 15.34 -6.97 -1.85
CA GLY A 254 14.98 -7.27 -0.45
C GLY A 254 14.09 -8.51 -0.26
N TYR A 255 13.61 -8.74 0.98
CA TYR A 255 12.76 -9.86 1.41
C TYR A 255 11.41 -10.03 0.66
N MET A 256 11.00 -9.07 -0.17
CA MET A 256 9.65 -9.05 -0.76
C MET A 256 9.61 -9.02 -2.29
N GLY A 257 10.74 -9.29 -2.96
CA GLY A 257 10.83 -9.29 -4.42
C GLY A 257 10.90 -7.88 -5.03
N ARG A 258 11.20 -7.82 -6.33
CA ARG A 258 11.31 -6.57 -7.08
C ARG A 258 9.93 -5.96 -7.37
N MET A 259 9.88 -4.64 -7.48
CA MET A 259 8.73 -3.89 -7.99
C MET A 259 9.19 -2.82 -8.96
N ALA A 260 8.31 -2.44 -9.87
CA ALA A 260 8.57 -1.36 -10.82
C ALA A 260 8.81 -0.03 -10.08
N PHE A 261 9.79 0.72 -10.58
CA PHE A 261 10.02 2.12 -10.27
C PHE A 261 10.38 2.86 -11.57
N PRO A 262 9.65 3.91 -11.97
CA PRO A 262 8.31 4.28 -11.50
C PRO A 262 7.29 3.17 -11.84
N GLU A 263 5.99 3.38 -11.60
CA GLU A 263 4.97 2.41 -11.99
C GLU A 263 5.01 2.10 -13.49
N ASP A 264 4.84 0.82 -13.83
CA ASP A 264 4.72 0.36 -15.22
C ASP A 264 3.32 0.69 -15.75
N LYS A 265 3.24 1.68 -16.64
CA LYS A 265 1.96 2.17 -17.19
C LYS A 265 1.26 1.14 -18.10
N ASN A 266 1.97 0.15 -18.62
CA ASN A 266 1.39 -0.88 -19.49
C ASN A 266 0.77 -2.03 -18.70
N LYS A 267 0.93 -2.05 -17.38
CA LYS A 267 0.30 -3.01 -16.47
C LYS A 267 -0.84 -2.35 -15.70
N PRO A 268 -1.78 -3.13 -15.14
CA PRO A 268 -2.71 -2.59 -14.16
C PRO A 268 -1.92 -2.01 -12.97
N GLY A 269 -2.45 -0.93 -12.37
CA GLY A 269 -1.86 -0.32 -11.19
C GLY A 269 -1.73 -1.30 -10.02
N ARG A 270 -0.79 -1.04 -9.11
CA ARG A 270 -0.70 -1.80 -7.85
C ARG A 270 -1.84 -1.41 -6.92
N THR A 271 -2.09 -2.25 -5.90
CA THR A 271 -3.09 -1.97 -4.87
C THR A 271 -2.87 -0.59 -4.25
N VAL A 272 -3.85 0.31 -4.40
CA VAL A 272 -3.85 1.61 -3.75
C VAL A 272 -4.06 1.42 -2.25
N MET A 273 -3.11 1.91 -1.47
CA MET A 273 -3.06 1.79 -0.02
C MET A 273 -3.62 3.05 0.64
N ALA A 274 -4.27 2.88 1.78
CA ALA A 274 -4.79 3.99 2.59
C ALA A 274 -3.67 4.91 3.14
N ASN A 275 -2.48 4.35 3.37
CA ASN A 275 -1.31 5.10 3.81
C ASN A 275 -0.53 5.61 2.60
N SER A 276 -0.54 6.93 2.38
CA SER A 276 0.20 7.59 1.30
C SER A 276 1.68 7.80 1.64
N SER A 277 2.40 6.71 1.94
CA SER A 277 3.86 6.76 2.09
C SER A 277 4.51 7.19 0.78
N VAL A 278 5.53 8.04 0.87
CA VAL A 278 6.26 8.61 -0.29
C VAL A 278 7.66 8.03 -0.49
N SER A 279 8.19 7.32 0.52
CA SER A 279 9.55 6.81 0.55
C SER A 279 9.64 5.35 1.00
N SER A 280 8.56 4.57 0.86
CA SER A 280 8.55 3.14 1.16
C SER A 280 8.56 2.31 -0.11
N ARG A 281 8.82 1.02 0.04
CA ARG A 281 8.74 0.04 -1.03
C ARG A 281 7.38 0.10 -1.74
N GLU A 282 6.31 0.19 -0.96
CA GLU A 282 4.93 0.14 -1.44
C GLU A 282 4.47 1.45 -2.12
N SER A 283 5.17 2.57 -1.93
CA SER A 283 4.83 3.88 -2.49
C SER A 283 4.51 3.80 -3.99
N VAL A 284 3.38 4.36 -4.39
CA VAL A 284 2.98 4.51 -5.81
C VAL A 284 3.63 5.79 -6.34
N ILE A 285 4.44 5.67 -7.39
CA ILE A 285 5.29 6.76 -7.88
C ILE A 285 5.20 6.81 -9.41
N TYR A 286 4.88 7.97 -9.95
CA TYR A 286 4.84 8.21 -11.39
C TYR A 286 6.02 9.05 -11.84
N ALA A 287 6.49 8.80 -13.06
CA ALA A 287 7.39 9.71 -13.75
C ALA A 287 6.67 11.06 -13.98
N TYR A 288 7.41 12.15 -13.84
CA TYR A 288 6.89 13.49 -14.10
C TYR A 288 7.69 14.19 -15.21
N LYS A 289 9.00 14.33 -15.01
CA LYS A 289 9.95 14.87 -16.00
C LYS A 289 11.21 14.00 -15.99
N LYS A 290 12.17 14.28 -16.87
CA LYS A 290 13.46 13.59 -16.85
C LYS A 290 14.07 13.66 -15.44
N ASP A 291 14.33 12.50 -14.86
CA ASP A 291 14.87 12.30 -13.50
C ASP A 291 14.05 12.96 -12.36
N ARG A 292 12.74 13.19 -12.58
CA ARG A 292 11.82 13.76 -11.60
C ARG A 292 10.57 12.91 -11.46
N TYR A 293 10.15 12.70 -10.22
CA TYR A 293 9.08 11.77 -9.85
C TYR A 293 8.05 12.47 -8.98
N ARG A 294 6.79 12.02 -9.08
CA ARG A 294 5.68 12.55 -8.29
C ARG A 294 4.86 11.45 -7.66
N THR A 295 4.14 11.80 -6.60
CA THR A 295 3.02 10.98 -6.14
C THR A 295 1.81 11.17 -7.07
N PRO A 296 0.93 10.16 -7.18
CA PRO A 296 -0.36 10.34 -7.84
C PRO A 296 -1.21 11.43 -7.17
N THR A 297 -2.08 12.05 -7.95
CA THR A 297 -3.17 12.89 -7.48
C THR A 297 -4.26 12.04 -6.84
N VAL A 298 -5.17 12.65 -6.08
CA VAL A 298 -6.30 11.92 -5.49
C VAL A 298 -7.19 11.39 -6.61
N ARG A 299 -7.42 12.17 -7.68
CA ARG A 299 -8.19 11.72 -8.84
C ARG A 299 -7.56 10.52 -9.53
N GLU A 300 -6.24 10.54 -9.80
CA GLU A 300 -5.58 9.39 -10.43
C GLU A 300 -5.76 8.12 -9.59
N LEU A 301 -5.61 8.21 -8.26
CA LEU A 301 -5.86 7.07 -7.37
C LEU A 301 -7.33 6.62 -7.41
N ALA A 302 -8.27 7.56 -7.41
CA ALA A 302 -9.71 7.29 -7.43
C ALA A 302 -10.12 6.60 -8.73
N SER A 303 -9.68 7.11 -9.88
CA SER A 303 -9.97 6.53 -11.19
C SER A 303 -9.29 5.17 -11.39
N VAL A 304 -8.10 4.94 -10.84
CA VAL A 304 -7.49 3.59 -10.77
C VAL A 304 -8.31 2.63 -9.91
N MET A 305 -8.93 3.14 -8.83
CA MET A 305 -9.89 2.41 -8.01
C MET A 305 -11.28 2.31 -8.66
N SER A 306 -11.45 2.73 -9.91
CA SER A 306 -12.73 2.75 -10.67
C SER A 306 -13.82 3.67 -10.14
N PHE A 307 -13.47 4.66 -9.30
CA PHE A 307 -14.42 5.73 -8.99
C PHE A 307 -14.70 6.57 -10.24
N PRO A 308 -15.97 6.93 -10.48
CA PRO A 308 -16.32 7.89 -11.52
C PRO A 308 -15.58 9.22 -11.38
N ILE A 309 -15.29 9.86 -12.51
CA ILE A 309 -14.55 11.13 -12.54
C ILE A 309 -15.31 12.31 -11.92
N ASP A 310 -16.65 12.22 -11.81
CA ASP A 310 -17.50 13.18 -11.07
C ASP A 310 -17.61 12.87 -9.57
N TYR A 311 -17.14 11.72 -9.07
CA TYR A 311 -17.20 11.38 -7.63
C TYR A 311 -16.38 12.34 -6.77
N ARG A 312 -16.92 12.90 -5.68
CA ARG A 312 -16.21 13.89 -4.82
C ARG A 312 -15.72 13.30 -3.51
N PHE A 313 -14.51 13.65 -3.08
CA PHE A 313 -13.96 13.23 -1.78
C PHE A 313 -13.95 14.40 -0.78
N TYR A 314 -14.76 14.32 0.28
CA TYR A 314 -14.98 15.40 1.26
C TYR A 314 -14.01 15.33 2.44
N GLY A 315 -12.71 15.35 2.12
CA GLY A 315 -11.61 15.38 3.09
C GLY A 315 -10.87 16.71 3.07
N GLU A 316 -10.41 17.18 4.23
CA GLU A 316 -9.74 18.48 4.38
C GLU A 316 -8.32 18.54 3.81
N SER A 317 -7.70 17.38 3.58
CA SER A 317 -6.33 17.31 3.08
C SER A 317 -6.16 16.19 2.06
N ARG A 318 -5.12 16.32 1.23
CA ARG A 318 -4.68 15.26 0.31
C ARG A 318 -4.52 13.90 1.02
N GLY A 319 -3.98 13.90 2.24
CA GLY A 319 -3.78 12.67 3.02
C GLY A 319 -5.10 11.99 3.41
N ILE A 320 -6.09 12.76 3.86
CA ILE A 320 -7.43 12.27 4.21
C ILE A 320 -8.12 11.73 2.96
N LYS A 321 -8.10 12.47 1.85
CA LYS A 321 -8.71 12.05 0.59
C LYS A 321 -8.08 10.78 0.01
N SER A 322 -6.74 10.67 0.00
CA SER A 322 -6.07 9.44 -0.42
C SER A 322 -6.40 8.24 0.48
N LYS A 323 -6.60 8.48 1.79
CA LYS A 323 -7.04 7.43 2.74
C LYS A 323 -8.47 6.96 2.44
N LEU A 324 -9.39 7.87 2.13
CA LEU A 324 -10.76 7.56 1.68
C LEU A 324 -10.73 6.63 0.45
N VAL A 325 -9.95 7.00 -0.57
CA VAL A 325 -9.79 6.20 -1.79
C VAL A 325 -9.19 4.82 -1.51
N GLY A 326 -8.10 4.74 -0.74
CA GLY A 326 -7.39 3.48 -0.51
C GLY A 326 -8.14 2.46 0.34
N ASN A 327 -9.01 2.94 1.24
CA ASN A 327 -9.88 2.09 2.07
C ASN A 327 -11.08 1.53 1.31
N ALA A 328 -11.52 2.16 0.23
CA ALA A 328 -12.74 1.78 -0.47
C ALA A 328 -12.65 0.42 -1.18
N VAL A 329 -13.82 -0.16 -1.43
CA VAL A 329 -14.03 -1.22 -2.43
C VAL A 329 -14.08 -0.55 -3.81
N PRO A 330 -13.38 -1.06 -4.85
CA PRO A 330 -13.48 -0.51 -6.20
C PRO A 330 -14.93 -0.57 -6.73
N PRO A 331 -15.54 0.55 -7.18
CA PRO A 331 -16.93 0.56 -7.63
C PRO A 331 -17.26 -0.42 -8.74
N LYS A 332 -16.39 -0.65 -9.72
CA LYS A 332 -16.65 -1.65 -10.78
C LYS A 332 -16.69 -3.08 -10.26
N MET A 333 -15.88 -3.40 -9.28
CA MET A 333 -15.93 -4.70 -8.61
C MET A 333 -17.25 -4.84 -7.85
N ALA A 334 -17.64 -3.81 -7.08
CA ALA A 334 -18.93 -3.79 -6.41
C ALA A 334 -20.12 -3.88 -7.39
N TYR A 335 -20.04 -3.20 -8.54
CA TYR A 335 -21.04 -3.24 -9.60
C TYR A 335 -21.22 -4.66 -10.16
N ALA A 336 -20.15 -5.43 -10.37
CA ALA A 336 -20.26 -6.81 -10.86
C ALA A 336 -21.08 -7.70 -9.91
N PHE A 337 -20.88 -7.55 -8.60
CA PHE A 337 -21.67 -8.26 -7.58
C PHE A 337 -23.11 -7.75 -7.52
N ALA A 338 -23.32 -6.43 -7.60
CA ALA A 338 -24.67 -5.87 -7.63
C ALA A 338 -25.44 -6.30 -8.89
N LYS A 339 -24.76 -6.37 -10.04
CA LYS A 339 -25.30 -6.83 -11.31
C LYS A 339 -25.78 -8.28 -11.22
N SER A 340 -24.95 -9.20 -10.71
CA SER A 340 -25.36 -10.61 -10.59
C SER A 340 -26.57 -10.77 -9.66
N MET A 341 -26.66 -9.99 -8.58
CA MET A 341 -27.82 -9.96 -7.70
C MET A 341 -29.07 -9.41 -8.40
N ALA A 342 -28.95 -8.32 -9.15
CA ALA A 342 -30.06 -7.75 -9.90
C ALA A 342 -30.62 -8.76 -10.92
N GLU A 343 -29.74 -9.38 -11.70
CA GLU A 343 -30.10 -10.40 -12.69
C GLU A 343 -30.78 -11.61 -12.03
N SER A 344 -30.23 -12.12 -10.93
CA SER A 344 -30.83 -13.22 -10.18
C SER A 344 -32.21 -12.89 -9.58
N LEU A 345 -32.52 -11.60 -9.40
CA LEU A 345 -33.81 -11.11 -8.92
C LEU A 345 -34.74 -10.67 -10.06
N GLY A 346 -34.38 -10.96 -11.33
CA GLY A 346 -35.14 -10.59 -12.51
C GLY A 346 -35.25 -9.08 -12.73
N ARG A 347 -34.23 -8.32 -12.31
CA ARG A 347 -34.18 -6.87 -12.44
C ARG A 347 -33.32 -6.44 -13.62
N GLU A 348 -33.79 -5.40 -14.31
CA GLU A 348 -32.99 -4.73 -15.33
C GLU A 348 -31.88 -3.90 -14.68
N VAL A 349 -30.68 -4.02 -15.25
CA VAL A 349 -29.50 -3.27 -14.84
C VAL A 349 -29.35 -2.06 -15.77
N PRO A 350 -29.17 -0.84 -15.24
CA PRO A 350 -28.97 0.34 -16.08
C PRO A 350 -27.79 0.17 -17.05
N ILE A 351 -28.03 0.42 -18.33
CA ILE A 351 -26.99 0.33 -19.38
C ILE A 351 -26.04 1.53 -19.32
N LEU A 352 -26.56 2.70 -18.96
CA LEU A 352 -25.81 3.96 -18.98
C LEU A 352 -25.50 4.43 -17.56
N TYR A 353 -24.28 4.95 -17.39
CA TYR A 353 -23.88 5.64 -16.18
C TYR A 353 -24.76 6.88 -15.93
N ARG A 354 -25.24 7.02 -14.70
CA ARG A 354 -26.02 8.20 -14.26
C ARG A 354 -25.10 9.13 -13.46
N PRO A 355 -24.91 10.39 -13.88
CA PRO A 355 -24.11 11.37 -13.15
C PRO A 355 -24.55 11.51 -11.70
N ILE A 356 -23.58 11.77 -10.81
CA ILE A 356 -23.85 11.89 -9.38
C ILE A 356 -24.51 13.23 -9.07
N GLN A 357 -25.62 13.18 -8.34
CA GLN A 357 -26.21 14.36 -7.74
C GLN A 357 -25.55 14.59 -6.38
N HIS A 358 -24.64 15.56 -6.30
CA HIS A 358 -23.94 15.85 -5.05
C HIS A 358 -24.82 16.64 -4.08
N SER A 359 -24.68 16.34 -2.79
CA SER A 359 -25.28 17.15 -1.73
C SER A 359 -24.60 18.52 -1.64
N SER A 360 -25.40 19.59 -1.52
CA SER A 360 -24.91 20.95 -1.26
C SER A 360 -24.60 21.21 0.22
N ASN A 361 -24.89 20.26 1.12
CA ASN A 361 -24.82 20.46 2.57
C ASN A 361 -23.41 20.31 3.16
N PHE A 362 -22.39 19.97 2.35
CA PHE A 362 -21.04 19.72 2.84
C PHE A 362 -20.04 20.63 2.13
N ASN A 363 -19.12 21.19 2.91
CA ASN A 363 -18.00 21.93 2.36
C ASN A 363 -17.10 21.00 1.55
N PHE A 364 -16.89 21.31 0.28
CA PHE A 364 -16.03 20.55 -0.62
C PHE A 364 -14.75 21.36 -0.91
N ILE A 365 -13.63 20.90 -0.36
CA ILE A 365 -12.31 21.48 -0.66
C ILE A 365 -11.75 20.81 -1.90
N ASN A 366 -11.76 21.47 -3.05
CA ASN A 366 -11.09 20.95 -4.26
C ASN A 366 -9.58 21.20 -4.16
N LEU A 367 -8.75 20.19 -4.42
CA LEU A 367 -7.29 20.32 -4.41
C LEU A 367 -6.69 20.79 -5.75
N ASN A 368 -7.51 21.05 -6.78
CA ASN A 368 -7.03 21.68 -8.01
C ASN A 368 -6.29 22.99 -7.68
N ASN A 369 -5.17 23.22 -8.36
CA ASN A 369 -4.26 24.36 -8.16
C ASN A 369 -3.55 24.41 -6.80
N ALA A 370 -3.67 23.37 -5.96
CA ALA A 370 -2.94 23.30 -4.70
C ALA A 370 -1.43 23.18 -4.95
N VAL A 371 -0.65 24.02 -4.28
CA VAL A 371 0.82 24.02 -4.37
C VAL A 371 1.40 23.16 -3.25
N PHE A 372 2.20 22.16 -3.60
CA PHE A 372 2.89 21.30 -2.64
C PHE A 372 4.40 21.55 -2.68
N SER A 373 4.95 22.03 -1.56
CA SER A 373 6.40 22.16 -1.40
C SER A 373 7.08 20.80 -1.41
N ILE A 374 8.27 20.73 -2.02
CA ILE A 374 9.15 19.55 -1.92
C ILE A 374 9.55 19.36 -0.46
N ASN A 375 9.47 18.12 0.03
CA ASN A 375 9.86 17.79 1.39
C ASN A 375 11.36 18.00 1.59
N LYS A 376 11.73 18.73 2.65
CA LYS A 376 13.14 18.85 3.07
C LYS A 376 13.57 17.60 3.83
N GLU A 377 14.83 17.18 3.62
CA GLU A 377 15.42 16.12 4.43
C GLU A 377 15.46 16.59 5.90
N LYS A 378 15.23 15.67 6.84
CA LYS A 378 15.29 15.97 8.27
C LYS A 378 16.40 15.16 8.93
N PRO A 379 17.09 15.71 9.94
CA PRO A 379 18.06 14.96 10.70
C PRO A 379 17.39 13.78 11.41
N LYS A 380 18.14 12.70 11.55
CA LYS A 380 17.72 11.47 12.24
C LYS A 380 18.08 11.59 13.71
N ARG A 381 17.34 10.86 14.55
CA ARG A 381 17.68 10.74 15.97
C ARG A 381 19.03 10.04 16.13
N ASP A 382 19.73 10.32 17.21
CA ASP A 382 20.97 9.63 17.58
C ASP A 382 20.76 8.12 17.77
N SER A 383 19.54 7.72 18.12
CA SER A 383 19.08 6.32 18.17
C SER A 383 18.79 5.68 16.80
N ALA A 384 19.11 6.34 15.68
CA ALA A 384 18.78 5.84 14.35
C ALA A 384 19.61 4.60 14.01
N ARG A 385 18.91 3.55 13.57
CA ARG A 385 19.51 2.29 13.17
C ARG A 385 19.78 2.27 11.67
N PHE A 386 20.94 1.75 11.31
CA PHE A 386 21.38 1.55 9.94
C PHE A 386 21.62 0.05 9.73
N LYS A 387 21.03 -0.50 8.67
CA LYS A 387 21.27 -1.87 8.19
C LYS A 387 20.89 -1.93 6.72
N TYR A 388 21.88 -1.76 5.86
CA TYR A 388 21.70 -1.75 4.40
C TYR A 388 22.88 -2.48 3.76
N HIS A 389 22.60 -3.17 2.66
CA HIS A 389 23.64 -3.79 1.86
C HIS A 389 24.20 -2.83 0.81
N ILE A 390 25.39 -3.16 0.29
CA ILE A 390 26.00 -2.46 -0.84
C ILE A 390 24.98 -2.43 -1.99
N PRO A 391 24.55 -1.24 -2.47
CA PRO A 391 23.40 -1.14 -3.38
C PRO A 391 23.55 -2.02 -4.62
N TYR A 392 22.47 -2.72 -4.97
CA TYR A 392 22.36 -3.62 -6.13
C TYR A 392 23.36 -4.80 -6.15
N LEU A 393 24.14 -5.01 -5.09
CA LEU A 393 25.14 -6.07 -4.99
C LEU A 393 24.57 -7.32 -4.29
N ILE A 394 23.75 -8.08 -5.02
CA ILE A 394 23.20 -9.35 -4.54
C ILE A 394 23.48 -10.44 -5.56
N ILE A 395 24.43 -11.34 -5.25
CA ILE A 395 24.92 -12.39 -6.15
C ILE A 395 24.79 -13.74 -5.47
N ASN A 396 24.19 -14.73 -6.14
CA ASN A 396 23.98 -16.08 -5.58
C ASN A 396 23.33 -16.08 -4.18
N ALA A 397 22.41 -15.14 -3.98
CA ALA A 397 21.72 -14.84 -2.72
C ALA A 397 22.62 -14.32 -1.57
N TYR A 398 23.90 -14.06 -1.82
CA TYR A 398 24.79 -13.35 -0.90
C TYR A 398 24.66 -11.83 -1.04
N ARG A 399 24.85 -11.12 0.06
CA ARG A 399 24.98 -9.67 0.12
C ARG A 399 25.88 -9.27 1.30
N VAL A 400 26.47 -8.09 1.21
CA VAL A 400 27.29 -7.50 2.27
C VAL A 400 26.53 -6.35 2.89
N GLU A 401 26.27 -6.40 4.20
CA GLU A 401 25.54 -5.38 4.96
C GLU A 401 26.47 -4.60 5.88
N LEU A 402 26.35 -3.27 5.85
CA LEU A 402 26.86 -2.38 6.89
C LEU A 402 25.76 -2.13 7.91
N THR A 403 26.08 -2.28 9.20
CA THR A 403 25.08 -2.18 10.27
C THR A 403 25.62 -1.54 11.54
N ASN A 404 24.74 -0.87 12.28
CA ASN A 404 25.01 -0.37 13.64
C ASN A 404 24.17 -1.06 14.72
N TYR A 405 23.53 -2.20 14.40
CA TYR A 405 22.55 -2.84 15.29
C TYR A 405 23.15 -3.39 16.59
N LYS A 406 24.48 -3.57 16.66
CA LYS A 406 25.22 -3.99 17.86
C LYS A 406 25.49 -2.83 18.84
N SER A 407 25.08 -1.60 18.51
CA SER A 407 25.27 -0.42 19.35
C SER A 407 24.41 -0.45 20.62
N ASP A 408 24.93 0.11 21.71
CA ASP A 408 24.14 0.53 22.87
C ASP A 408 23.66 1.97 22.66
N PHE A 409 22.51 2.09 22.01
CA PHE A 409 21.87 3.38 21.74
C PHE A 409 21.45 4.13 23.02
N LYS A 410 21.28 3.45 24.16
CA LYS A 410 20.91 4.10 25.42
C LYS A 410 22.09 4.85 26.01
N ASN A 411 23.26 4.23 25.98
CA ASN A 411 24.51 4.81 26.49
C ASN A 411 25.30 5.57 25.41
N LYS A 412 24.78 5.65 24.18
CA LYS A 412 25.43 6.28 23.01
C LYS A 412 26.81 5.69 22.70
N ASP A 413 26.96 4.40 22.96
CA ASP A 413 28.13 3.62 22.53
C ASP A 413 27.79 2.97 21.18
N TYR A 414 28.22 3.63 20.10
CA TYR A 414 27.91 3.20 18.75
C TYR A 414 28.94 2.21 18.23
N GLN A 415 28.45 1.07 17.74
CA GLN A 415 29.24 -0.01 17.17
C GLN A 415 28.82 -0.25 15.73
N TRP A 416 29.77 -0.15 14.81
CA TRP A 416 29.57 -0.46 13.40
C TRP A 416 30.23 -1.79 13.03
N SER A 417 29.54 -2.58 12.22
CA SER A 417 30.02 -3.88 11.76
C SER A 417 29.57 -4.18 10.34
N VAL A 418 30.28 -5.11 9.70
CA VAL A 418 29.99 -5.61 8.36
C VAL A 418 29.62 -7.08 8.47
N GLU A 419 28.53 -7.48 7.82
CA GLU A 419 27.97 -8.83 7.86
C GLU A 419 27.77 -9.34 6.43
N ILE A 420 28.12 -10.60 6.14
CA ILE A 420 27.66 -11.28 4.93
C ILE A 420 26.37 -12.01 5.26
N HIS A 421 25.36 -11.83 4.41
CA HIS A 421 24.10 -12.55 4.54
C HIS A 421 23.86 -13.45 3.34
N LYS A 422 23.39 -14.68 3.56
CA LYS A 422 22.89 -15.60 2.53
C LYS A 422 21.38 -15.79 2.68
N SER A 423 20.66 -15.61 1.58
CA SER A 423 19.18 -15.57 1.52
C SER A 423 18.60 -14.29 2.15
N GLN A 424 17.29 -14.08 1.98
CA GLN A 424 16.60 -12.86 2.40
C GLN A 424 15.70 -13.10 3.62
N GLY A 425 15.42 -12.04 4.38
CA GLY A 425 14.46 -12.06 5.49
C GLY A 425 15.05 -12.44 6.85
N PRO A 426 14.20 -12.59 7.88
CA PRO A 426 14.64 -12.77 9.27
C PRO A 426 15.36 -14.10 9.53
N ARG A 427 15.30 -15.06 8.60
CA ARG A 427 16.00 -16.36 8.69
C ARG A 427 17.24 -16.42 7.78
N ALA A 428 17.69 -15.30 7.23
CA ALA A 428 18.93 -15.25 6.44
C ALA A 428 20.10 -15.72 7.31
N LYS A 429 20.99 -16.54 6.74
CA LYS A 429 22.23 -16.93 7.43
C LYS A 429 23.18 -15.74 7.43
N VAL A 430 23.78 -15.45 8.58
CA VAL A 430 24.72 -14.34 8.76
C VAL A 430 26.11 -14.90 9.01
N PHE A 431 27.11 -14.31 8.37
CA PHE A 431 28.51 -14.70 8.46
C PHE A 431 29.37 -13.47 8.67
N GLU A 432 30.43 -13.59 9.47
CA GLU A 432 31.46 -12.57 9.66
C GLU A 432 32.84 -13.23 9.50
N PRO A 433 33.15 -13.83 8.33
CA PRO A 433 34.37 -14.59 8.16
C PRO A 433 35.61 -13.69 8.17
N ILE A 434 36.77 -14.28 8.42
CA ILE A 434 38.06 -13.65 8.12
C ILE A 434 38.35 -13.83 6.62
N VAL A 435 38.62 -12.71 5.93
CA VAL A 435 39.02 -12.69 4.51
C VAL A 435 40.37 -12.02 4.41
N HIS A 436 41.37 -12.73 3.90
CA HIS A 436 42.76 -12.26 3.76
C HIS A 436 43.01 -11.73 2.35
N SER A 437 43.84 -10.69 2.18
CA SER A 437 44.17 -10.12 0.85
C SER A 437 44.75 -11.12 -0.15
N LYS A 438 45.39 -12.20 0.34
CA LYS A 438 45.95 -13.31 -0.47
C LYS A 438 44.92 -14.00 -1.39
N VAL A 439 43.63 -13.82 -1.13
CA VAL A 439 42.55 -14.41 -1.94
C VAL A 439 42.25 -13.61 -3.21
N PHE A 440 42.76 -12.38 -3.31
CA PHE A 440 42.63 -11.52 -4.48
C PHE A 440 43.95 -11.47 -5.25
N ASP A 441 43.87 -11.28 -6.56
CA ASP A 441 45.06 -11.03 -7.39
C ASP A 441 45.72 -9.68 -7.08
N GLU A 442 46.94 -9.47 -7.62
CA GLU A 442 47.75 -8.28 -7.35
C GLU A 442 47.07 -6.99 -7.85
N GLU A 443 46.41 -7.04 -9.00
CA GLU A 443 45.72 -5.88 -9.58
C GLU A 443 44.53 -5.48 -8.72
N THR A 444 43.68 -6.44 -8.33
CA THR A 444 42.55 -6.22 -7.42
C THR A 444 43.02 -5.65 -6.08
N ASN A 445 44.09 -6.21 -5.50
CA ASN A 445 44.65 -5.70 -4.25
C ASN A 445 45.17 -4.27 -4.40
N LYS A 446 45.82 -3.94 -5.52
CA LYS A 446 46.29 -2.59 -5.81
C LYS A 446 45.14 -1.59 -5.88
N GLU A 447 44.06 -1.90 -6.60
CA GLU A 447 42.89 -1.03 -6.69
C GLU A 447 42.20 -0.85 -5.33
N ILE A 448 42.08 -1.92 -4.53
CA ILE A 448 41.57 -1.84 -3.17
C ILE A 448 42.40 -0.90 -2.30
N GLU A 449 43.74 -0.99 -2.35
CA GLU A 449 44.62 -0.10 -1.57
C GLU A 449 44.53 1.35 -2.04
N LEU A 450 44.48 1.60 -3.36
CA LEU A 450 44.30 2.95 -3.90
C LEU A 450 42.99 3.58 -3.39
N TYR A 451 41.90 2.82 -3.43
CA TYR A 451 40.62 3.26 -2.90
C TYR A 451 40.67 3.53 -1.39
N ILE A 452 41.18 2.60 -0.58
CA ILE A 452 41.27 2.78 0.89
C ILE A 452 42.07 4.05 1.22
N ASN A 453 43.21 4.26 0.56
CA ASN A 453 44.04 5.45 0.74
C ASN A 453 43.28 6.73 0.36
N SER A 454 42.48 6.70 -0.72
CA SER A 454 41.71 7.86 -1.18
C SER A 454 40.64 8.34 -0.19
N ILE A 455 40.05 7.41 0.59
CA ILE A 455 38.98 7.74 1.55
C ILE A 455 39.50 7.89 2.99
N GLN A 456 40.75 7.50 3.27
CA GLN A 456 41.32 7.42 4.61
C GLN A 456 41.20 8.75 5.38
N SER A 457 41.39 9.88 4.70
CA SER A 457 41.28 11.23 5.30
C SER A 457 39.86 11.61 5.73
N GLN A 458 38.83 10.93 5.21
CA GLN A 458 37.43 11.16 5.53
C GLN A 458 36.90 10.24 6.64
N LEU A 459 37.68 9.21 7.02
CA LEU A 459 37.28 8.26 8.04
C LEU A 459 37.28 8.90 9.43
N VAL A 460 36.25 8.59 10.21
CA VAL A 460 36.06 9.12 11.56
C VAL A 460 35.75 7.98 12.54
N SER A 461 35.83 8.26 13.84
CA SER A 461 35.41 7.33 14.88
C SER A 461 33.95 6.89 14.73
N PHE A 462 33.57 5.76 15.33
CA PHE A 462 32.19 5.26 15.25
C PHE A 462 31.15 6.26 15.77
N ASN A 463 31.45 7.02 16.82
CA ASN A 463 30.53 8.01 17.35
C ASN A 463 30.39 9.23 16.42
N LYS A 464 31.48 9.72 15.82
CA LYS A 464 31.43 10.77 14.78
C LYS A 464 30.70 10.27 13.53
N PHE A 465 30.89 9.02 13.12
CA PHE A 465 30.20 8.43 11.97
C PHE A 465 28.70 8.29 12.19
N GLN A 466 28.27 7.89 13.39
CA GLN A 466 26.87 7.90 13.77
C GLN A 466 26.28 9.32 13.73
N LYS A 467 27.01 10.34 14.22
CA LYS A 467 26.58 11.74 14.12
C LYS A 467 26.40 12.15 12.64
N GLN A 468 27.35 11.83 11.76
CA GLN A 468 27.24 12.07 10.31
C GLN A 468 26.04 11.36 9.68
N TYR A 469 25.73 10.12 10.08
CA TYR A 469 24.53 9.41 9.64
C TYR A 469 23.23 10.14 10.06
N CYS A 470 23.22 10.74 11.24
CA CYS A 470 22.10 11.50 11.77
C CYS A 470 21.90 12.85 11.06
N LEU A 471 22.93 13.42 10.45
CA LEU A 471 22.81 14.65 9.67
C LEU A 471 22.06 14.43 8.34
N THR A 472 21.47 15.50 7.84
CA THR A 472 21.00 15.60 6.45
C THR A 472 22.18 15.69 5.48
N THR A 473 21.91 15.49 4.20
CA THR A 473 22.93 15.62 3.14
C THR A 473 23.54 17.02 3.10
N GLU A 474 22.73 18.06 3.31
CA GLU A 474 23.17 19.47 3.34
C GLU A 474 24.05 19.75 4.56
N GLU A 475 23.63 19.32 5.76
CA GLU A 475 24.38 19.50 7.00
C GLU A 475 25.72 18.75 7.00
N ARG A 476 25.84 17.62 6.29
CA ARG A 476 27.10 16.88 6.20
C ARG A 476 28.19 17.64 5.45
N GLN A 477 27.84 18.58 4.56
CA GLN A 477 28.79 19.36 3.75
C GLN A 477 29.86 18.49 3.04
N GLY A 478 29.45 17.34 2.50
CA GLY A 478 30.35 16.41 1.81
C GLY A 478 31.07 15.39 2.71
N SER A 479 30.88 15.45 4.03
CA SER A 479 31.37 14.42 4.95
C SER A 479 30.83 13.03 4.60
N LEU A 480 31.68 12.01 4.72
CA LEU A 480 31.34 10.63 4.40
C LEU A 480 30.28 10.08 5.37
N GLY A 481 29.09 9.76 4.86
CA GLY A 481 28.05 9.03 5.59
C GLY A 481 28.01 7.54 5.20
N PRO A 482 27.19 6.72 5.88
CA PRO A 482 27.12 5.29 5.59
C PRO A 482 26.49 4.95 4.24
N ASN A 483 25.60 5.80 3.69
CA ASN A 483 25.07 5.56 2.34
C ASN A 483 26.12 5.89 1.28
N GLU A 484 26.85 6.99 1.47
CA GLU A 484 27.93 7.44 0.61
C GLU A 484 29.08 6.42 0.60
N LEU A 485 29.43 5.87 1.77
CA LEU A 485 30.39 4.79 1.88
C LEU A 485 29.94 3.56 1.07
N LEU A 486 28.70 3.11 1.24
CA LEU A 486 28.20 1.95 0.50
C LEU A 486 28.16 2.16 -1.02
N GLU A 487 27.78 3.36 -1.50
CA GLU A 487 27.81 3.66 -2.94
C GLU A 487 29.24 3.73 -3.48
N SER A 488 30.18 4.33 -2.74
CA SER A 488 31.59 4.39 -3.18
C SER A 488 32.25 3.00 -3.24
N VAL A 489 31.93 2.09 -2.32
CA VAL A 489 32.41 0.69 -2.39
C VAL A 489 31.78 -0.05 -3.57
N LYS A 490 30.52 0.24 -3.91
CA LYS A 490 29.88 -0.31 -5.10
C LYS A 490 30.60 0.16 -6.38
N GLU A 491 30.90 1.45 -6.49
CA GLU A 491 31.64 2.02 -7.62
C GLU A 491 33.00 1.34 -7.79
N LEU A 492 33.78 1.17 -6.72
CA LEU A 492 35.03 0.40 -6.73
C LEU A 492 34.83 -1.03 -7.27
N ILE A 493 33.80 -1.73 -6.80
CA ILE A 493 33.53 -3.11 -7.23
C ILE A 493 33.18 -3.14 -8.72
N GLU A 494 32.38 -2.18 -9.21
CA GLU A 494 32.03 -2.07 -10.62
C GLU A 494 33.27 -1.81 -11.49
N GLU A 495 34.22 -1.00 -11.02
CA GLU A 495 35.50 -0.75 -11.69
C GLU A 495 36.37 -2.02 -11.75
N ILE A 496 36.57 -2.72 -10.62
CA ILE A 496 37.39 -3.93 -10.55
C ILE A 496 36.81 -5.05 -11.43
N ILE A 497 35.49 -5.27 -11.38
CA ILE A 497 34.85 -6.39 -12.09
C ILE A 497 34.81 -6.16 -13.61
N GLN A 498 34.79 -4.91 -14.07
CA GLN A 498 34.91 -4.62 -15.51
C GLN A 498 36.24 -5.09 -16.09
N VAL A 499 37.29 -5.14 -15.27
CA VAL A 499 38.66 -5.51 -15.67
C VAL A 499 38.91 -7.01 -15.48
N ASN A 500 38.38 -7.62 -14.43
CA ASN A 500 38.73 -8.99 -14.04
C ASN A 500 37.51 -9.77 -13.51
N PHE A 501 37.18 -10.88 -14.18
CA PHE A 501 35.97 -11.67 -13.89
C PHE A 501 36.31 -13.08 -13.41
N ASN A 502 36.73 -13.21 -12.16
CA ASN A 502 36.59 -14.48 -11.45
C ASN A 502 35.18 -14.59 -10.87
N GLU A 503 34.47 -15.70 -11.13
CA GLU A 503 33.09 -15.89 -10.67
C GLU A 503 32.96 -16.01 -9.15
N SER A 504 34.00 -16.53 -8.49
CA SER A 504 34.00 -16.80 -7.06
C SER A 504 35.41 -17.02 -6.52
N ILE A 505 35.59 -16.76 -5.23
CA ILE A 505 36.81 -17.04 -4.49
C ILE A 505 36.55 -18.00 -3.33
N GLU A 506 37.59 -18.74 -2.95
CA GLU A 506 37.60 -19.59 -1.77
C GLU A 506 38.17 -18.82 -0.57
N ILE A 507 37.58 -19.05 0.60
CA ILE A 507 38.02 -18.45 1.86
C ILE A 507 38.15 -19.52 2.94
N ASP A 508 38.99 -19.25 3.94
CA ASP A 508 39.37 -20.22 4.98
C ASP A 508 38.23 -20.50 6.00
N GLU A 509 37.15 -19.70 5.97
CA GLU A 509 36.03 -19.76 6.92
C GLU A 509 34.67 -19.92 6.23
N ASN A 510 33.62 -20.26 6.99
CA ASN A 510 32.27 -20.36 6.42
C ASN A 510 31.68 -18.97 6.09
N PRO A 511 31.11 -18.78 4.88
CA PRO A 511 30.97 -19.75 3.79
C PRO A 511 32.29 -19.90 3.01
N GLN A 512 32.75 -21.14 2.81
CA GLN A 512 34.05 -21.43 2.18
C GLN A 512 34.21 -20.90 0.75
N LYS A 513 33.11 -20.49 0.10
CA LYS A 513 33.10 -19.96 -1.25
C LYS A 513 32.13 -18.78 -1.35
N LEU A 514 32.63 -17.67 -1.89
CA LEU A 514 31.89 -16.42 -2.09
C LEU A 514 32.02 -15.93 -3.53
N PRO A 515 31.00 -15.28 -4.09
CA PRO A 515 31.18 -14.48 -5.30
C PRO A 515 32.25 -13.42 -5.07
N THR A 516 33.16 -13.22 -6.03
CA THR A 516 34.32 -12.31 -5.89
C THR A 516 33.90 -10.91 -5.47
N ALA A 517 32.86 -10.36 -6.09
CA ALA A 517 32.29 -9.05 -5.75
C ALA A 517 31.85 -8.94 -4.27
N ILE A 518 31.25 -10.01 -3.74
CA ILE A 518 30.78 -10.07 -2.35
C ILE A 518 31.97 -10.10 -1.41
N ALA A 519 33.02 -10.86 -1.75
CA ALA A 519 34.21 -10.92 -0.94
C ALA A 519 35.00 -9.60 -0.94
N ILE A 520 35.15 -8.95 -2.11
CA ILE A 520 35.76 -7.60 -2.22
C ILE A 520 34.98 -6.61 -1.36
N GLY A 521 33.66 -6.51 -1.56
CA GLY A 521 32.83 -5.58 -0.80
C GLY A 521 32.88 -5.81 0.70
N TYR A 522 32.88 -7.07 1.15
CA TYR A 522 33.04 -7.41 2.55
C TYR A 522 34.43 -7.03 3.08
N PHE A 523 35.49 -7.40 2.37
CA PHE A 523 36.88 -7.13 2.76
C PHE A 523 37.15 -5.63 2.89
N VAL A 524 36.76 -4.85 1.88
CA VAL A 524 36.95 -3.39 1.84
C VAL A 524 36.20 -2.74 3.00
N LEU A 525 34.90 -3.01 3.16
CA LEU A 525 34.13 -2.45 4.27
C LEU A 525 34.69 -2.89 5.63
N LYS A 526 35.11 -4.15 5.77
CA LYS A 526 35.66 -4.67 7.04
C LYS A 526 36.92 -3.91 7.43
N ARG A 527 37.85 -3.70 6.49
CA ARG A 527 39.07 -2.92 6.72
C ARG A 527 38.77 -1.47 7.12
N ILE A 528 37.84 -0.82 6.42
CA ILE A 528 37.42 0.55 6.73
C ILE A 528 36.86 0.63 8.16
N ILE A 529 35.97 -0.29 8.53
CA ILE A 529 35.38 -0.34 9.87
C ILE A 529 36.42 -0.64 10.95
N GLU A 530 37.44 -1.44 10.67
CA GLU A 530 38.56 -1.68 11.58
C GLU A 530 39.47 -0.46 11.74
N MET A 531 39.70 0.31 10.66
CA MET A 531 40.42 1.59 10.72
C MET A 531 39.64 2.59 11.58
N MET A 532 38.33 2.74 11.34
CA MET A 532 37.45 3.63 12.10
C MET A 532 37.36 3.28 13.58
N ARG A 533 37.38 1.97 13.93
CA ARG A 533 37.39 1.50 15.32
C ARG A 533 38.63 1.98 16.10
N ARG A 534 39.76 2.19 15.42
CA ARG A 534 41.02 2.64 16.04
C ARG A 534 41.08 4.16 16.24
N LEU A 535 40.19 4.91 15.60
CA LEU A 535 40.12 6.36 15.74
C LEU A 535 39.45 6.74 17.07
N LYS A 536 40.01 7.72 17.77
CA LYS A 536 39.45 8.24 19.03
C LYS A 536 38.42 9.34 18.75
N ASP A 537 37.44 9.46 19.65
CA ASP A 537 36.61 10.65 19.72
C ASP A 537 37.46 11.78 20.30
N GLU A 538 37.90 12.70 19.45
CA GLU A 538 38.36 14.02 19.89
C GLU A 538 37.21 14.86 20.42
#